data_AF-A0A3S1ET17-F1
#
_entry.id   AF-A0A3S1ET17-F1
#
_cell.length_a   1.000
_cell.length_b   1.000
_cell.length_c   1.000
_cell.angle_alpha   90.00
_cell.angle_beta   90.00
_cell.angle_gamma   90.00
#
_symmetry.space_group_name_H-M   'P 1'
#
loop_
_entity.id
_entity.type
_entity.pdbx_description
1 polymer ?
#
loop_
_entity_poly.entity_id
_entity_poly.type
_entity_poly.pdbx_seq_one_letter_code
_entity_poly.pdbx_strand_id
1 'polypeptide(L)' 'MPLAMNREVFITCAVTGSGSSQDRSPHVPRSPKQIADSAIDAAKAGAAIVHCHV' A
#
# COMPACT_ATOMS: atom_id res chain seq x y z
N MET A 1 24.00 22.90 1.94
CA MET A 1 22.75 23.34 1.30
C MET A 1 21.65 22.37 1.70
N PRO A 2 20.48 22.82 2.16
CA PRO A 2 19.37 21.90 2.43
C PRO A 2 18.88 21.27 1.12
N LEU A 3 18.43 20.02 1.19
CA LEU A 3 17.82 19.34 0.04
C LEU A 3 16.51 20.04 -0.34
N ALA A 4 16.28 20.26 -1.63
CA ALA A 4 14.99 20.70 -2.15
C ALA A 4 14.06 19.50 -2.33
N MET A 5 12.79 19.64 -1.95
CA MET A 5 11.80 18.57 -2.09
C MET A 5 11.52 18.26 -3.56
N ASN A 6 11.62 16.99 -3.95
CA ASN A 6 11.22 16.55 -5.28
C ASN A 6 9.69 16.58 -5.40
N ARG A 7 9.18 17.19 -6.47
CA ARG A 7 7.75 17.29 -6.78
C ARG A 7 7.25 16.14 -7.66
N GLU A 8 8.14 15.52 -8.41
CA GLU A 8 7.87 14.32 -9.21
C GLU A 8 8.11 13.09 -8.32
N VAL A 9 7.09 12.75 -7.54
CA VAL A 9 7.20 11.71 -6.50
C VAL A 9 6.65 10.37 -6.97
N PHE A 10 7.25 9.30 -6.47
CA PHE A 10 6.62 7.98 -6.47
C PHE A 10 5.87 7.77 -5.17
N ILE A 11 4.62 7.32 -5.27
CA ILE A 11 3.80 6.94 -4.11
C ILE A 11 3.85 5.42 -3.96
N THR A 12 4.24 4.96 -2.77
CA THR A 12 4.15 3.54 -2.40
C THR A 12 2.91 3.31 -1.53
N CYS A 13 2.08 2.33 -1.87
CA CYS A 13 0.96 1.90 -1.06
C CYS A 13 1.28 0.62 -0.29
N ALA A 14 1.26 0.65 1.04
CA ALA A 14 1.39 -0.54 1.88
C ALA A 14 -0.01 -1.10 2.18
N VAL A 15 -0.38 -2.19 1.50
CA VAL A 15 -1.78 -2.66 1.47
C VAL A 15 -2.19 -3.54 2.64
N THR A 16 -1.24 -4.21 3.31
CA THR A 16 -1.56 -5.21 4.36
C THR A 16 -1.03 -4.84 5.74
N GLY A 17 0.24 -4.43 5.82
CA GLY A 17 0.92 -4.23 7.10
C GLY A 17 1.27 -5.54 7.80
N SER A 18 1.48 -5.51 9.12
CA SER A 18 1.88 -6.68 9.92
C SER A 18 1.12 -6.76 11.26
N GLY A 19 1.35 -7.83 12.02
CA GLY A 19 0.75 -8.03 13.33
C GLY A 19 -0.78 -8.09 13.30
N SER A 20 -1.44 -7.56 14.34
CA SER A 20 -2.91 -7.51 14.48
C SER A 20 -3.56 -6.36 13.70
N SER A 21 -2.96 -5.88 12.60
CA SER A 21 -3.51 -4.77 11.81
C SER A 21 -4.93 -5.06 11.28
N GLN A 22 -5.22 -6.32 11.01
CA GLN A 22 -6.52 -6.85 10.59
C GLN A 22 -7.63 -6.60 11.62
N ASP A 23 -7.29 -6.62 12.91
CA ASP A 23 -8.28 -6.47 13.99
C ASP A 23 -8.70 -5.00 14.18
N ARG A 24 -7.97 -4.07 13.55
CA ARG A 24 -8.23 -2.62 13.61
C ARG A 24 -9.18 -2.13 12.54
N SER A 25 -9.37 -2.89 11.46
CA SER A 25 -10.29 -2.53 10.37
C SER A 25 -10.65 -3.75 9.52
N PRO A 26 -11.94 -3.93 9.17
CA PRO A 26 -12.37 -5.01 8.27
C PRO A 26 -11.90 -4.82 6.83
N HIS A 27 -11.32 -3.65 6.49
CA HIS A 27 -10.83 -3.35 5.15
C HIS A 27 -9.39 -3.80 4.91
N VAL A 28 -8.66 -4.26 5.94
CA VAL A 28 -7.31 -4.77 5.74
C VAL A 28 -7.40 -6.12 5.01
N PRO A 29 -6.75 -6.29 3.85
CA PRO A 29 -6.81 -7.53 3.08
C PRO A 29 -6.00 -8.64 3.76
N ARG A 30 -6.53 -9.87 3.87
CA ARG A 30 -5.86 -10.99 4.57
C ARG A 30 -5.47 -12.15 3.65
N SER A 31 -6.41 -12.58 2.81
CA SER A 31 -6.14 -13.67 1.88
C SER A 31 -5.31 -13.17 0.70
N PRO A 32 -4.50 -14.05 0.05
CA PRO A 32 -3.72 -13.65 -1.13
C PRO A 32 -4.54 -12.97 -2.22
N LYS A 33 -5.79 -13.41 -2.43
CA LYS A 33 -6.72 -12.79 -3.38
C LYS A 33 -7.04 -11.34 -2.98
N GLN A 34 -7.41 -11.09 -1.71
CA GLN A 34 -7.71 -9.74 -1.24
C GLN A 34 -6.49 -8.82 -1.34
N ILE A 35 -5.29 -9.34 -1.07
CA ILE A 35 -4.04 -8.58 -1.17
C ILE A 35 -3.79 -8.17 -2.63
N ALA A 36 -3.96 -9.11 -3.56
CA ALA A 36 -3.83 -8.84 -4.98
C ALA A 36 -4.87 -7.84 -5.48
N ASP A 37 -6.13 -7.99 -5.09
CA ASP A 37 -7.21 -7.07 -5.47
C ASP A 37 -6.92 -5.65 -4.94
N SER A 38 -6.50 -5.53 -3.67
CA SER A 38 -6.12 -4.23 -3.07
C SER A 38 -4.89 -3.60 -3.72
N ALA A 39 -3.90 -4.40 -4.14
CA ALA A 39 -2.72 -3.91 -4.85
C ALA A 39 -3.10 -3.33 -6.22
N ILE A 40 -4.01 -3.99 -6.94
CA ILE A 40 -4.52 -3.53 -8.22
C ILE A 40 -5.30 -2.22 -8.06
N ASP A 41 -6.14 -2.12 -7.03
CA ASP A 41 -6.89 -0.90 -6.75
C ASP A 41 -5.97 0.27 -6.37
N ALA A 42 -4.93 0.03 -5.57
CA ALA A 42 -3.92 1.02 -5.26
C ALA A 42 -3.19 1.53 -6.52
N ALA A 43 -2.82 0.63 -7.44
CA ALA A 43 -2.19 1.00 -8.70
C ALA A 43 -3.12 1.86 -9.57
N LYS A 44 -4.41 1.49 -9.68
CA LYS A 44 -5.42 2.29 -10.40
C LYS A 44 -5.63 3.67 -9.78
N ALA A 45 -5.47 3.79 -8.46
CA ALA A 45 -5.55 5.06 -7.74
C ALA A 45 -4.29 5.93 -7.88
N GLY A 46 -3.23 5.42 -8.53
CA GLY A 46 -2.01 6.17 -8.82
C GLY A 46 -0.79 5.79 -7.98
N ALA A 47 -0.84 4.70 -7.21
CA ALA A 47 0.35 4.17 -6.57
C ALA A 47 1.33 3.63 -7.62
N ALA A 48 2.58 4.08 -7.56
CA ALA A 48 3.65 3.60 -8.44
C ALA A 48 4.21 2.25 -7.96
N ILE A 49 4.15 2.01 -6.65
CA ILE A 49 4.69 0.82 -6.00
C ILE A 49 3.65 0.31 -4.99
N VAL A 50 3.54 -1.01 -4.87
CA VAL A 50 2.80 -1.65 -3.76
C VAL A 50 3.77 -2.43 -2.90
N HIS A 51 3.71 -2.18 -1.59
CA HIS A 51 4.46 -2.91 -0.58
C HIS A 51 3.56 -3.97 0.06
N CYS A 52 3.93 -5.24 -0.11
CA CYS A 52 3.12 -6.38 0.31
C CYS A 52 3.75 -7.13 1.48
N HIS A 53 2.92 -7.48 2.46
CA HIS A 53 3.14 -8.56 3.42
C HIS A 53 2.07 -9.63 3.21
N VAL A 54 2.40 -10.88 3.55
CA VAL A 54 1.53 -12.06 3.45
C VAL A 54 1.33 -12.73 4.79
#